data_AF-A0A1U8I337-F1
#
_entry.id   AF-A0A1U8I337-F1
#
_cell.length_a   1.000
_cell.length_b   1.000
_cell.length_c   1.000
_cell.angle_alpha   90.00
_cell.angle_beta   90.00
_cell.angle_gamma   90.00
#
_symmetry.space_group_name_H-M   'P 1'
#
loop_
_entity.id
_entity.type
_entity.pdbx_description
1 polymer ?
#
loop_
_entity_poly.entity_id
_entity_poly.type
_entity_poly.pdbx_seq_one_letter_code
_entity_poly.pdbx_strand_id
1 'polypeptide(L)'
;MNKTLILSTDAFLKMKRLRLLKVLCCSNCYDFTCLSNELRLLKWTGYPLKSLPSNFQPENLVALLLSYSNIEQLWKQKIPLYKLKVLNLKGSENLIKAPDLTTAPNLEILVLKGCTRLVDVHPSVGNLSSLVLLNLKDCRNLVSVPGSIGGCKSLKSLNLSGCYKVEYLPENLQQLEFLKELDLSKTALRKPPSFISKLKNLQVLSFNGSKAIQRGKTNSMPSMLPSLLGLSSLQMLDLSDCNLFDIPSDIRCLYSLKELDLSGNNFTSIPSSLFNLVYLGLSSCKELKSLPELSKVYNSVGWSTFIGIHCYRLAENIDALTLLKKHLKVFGNSGKMFDFILPGSEIPEWFSQQRGDSSIKIDLPLEVWNDNQWMGVAFCCIFVSDDASRVEELVLRAVSGLSNFKGRNPREFMRVIWTFPPGEPVMKDHIFISYFSRDEKYRNSWTTDWLDQECDELELSFVRGFALDSVKVKKCGVRLVYERDLEEMEQIQELHSSQCCENFEDIQQHSADDGSIGNGSLIKRKRNIYEEMDEGPQPKRIL
;
A
#
# COMPACT_ATOMS: atom_id res chain seq x y z
N MET A 1 22.82 27.66 18.24
CA MET A 1 22.45 27.69 19.68
C MET A 1 20.93 27.55 19.79
N ASN A 2 20.42 26.37 20.16
CA ASN A 2 18.99 26.25 20.45
C ASN A 2 18.72 26.98 21.77
N LYS A 3 17.97 28.09 21.73
CA LYS A 3 17.51 28.78 22.94
C LYS A 3 16.60 27.83 23.70
N THR A 4 17.06 27.33 24.83
CA THR A 4 16.26 26.50 25.74
C THR A 4 15.36 27.38 26.57
N LEU A 5 14.05 27.10 26.58
CA LEU A 5 13.10 27.84 27.40
C LEU A 5 13.19 27.33 28.85
N ILE A 6 13.55 28.20 29.79
CA ILE A 6 13.50 27.89 31.22
C ILE A 6 12.11 28.26 31.71
N LEU A 7 11.34 27.27 32.18
CA LEU A 7 10.00 27.48 32.71
C LEU A 7 10.07 27.54 34.24
N SER A 8 9.77 28.72 34.80
CA SER A 8 9.72 28.94 36.25
C SER A 8 8.36 28.57 36.83
N THR A 9 8.35 27.78 37.90
CA THR A 9 7.15 27.44 38.67
C THR A 9 6.41 28.69 39.15
N ASP A 10 7.12 29.72 39.61
CA ASP A 10 6.52 30.96 40.10
C ASP A 10 5.71 31.71 39.03
N ALA A 11 6.16 31.64 37.77
CA ALA A 11 5.42 32.22 36.67
C ALA A 11 4.10 31.49 36.43
N PHE A 12 4.09 30.15 36.48
CA PHE A 12 2.89 29.34 36.29
C PHE A 12 1.91 29.47 37.46
N LEU A 13 2.39 29.61 38.71
CA LEU A 13 1.53 29.87 39.87
C LEU A 13 0.73 31.17 39.74
N LYS A 14 1.27 32.17 39.04
CA LYS A 14 0.56 33.44 38.75
C LYS A 14 -0.52 33.28 37.67
N MET A 15 -0.42 32.26 36.81
CA MET A 15 -1.34 32.02 35.69
C MET A 15 -2.59 31.22 36.10
N LYS A 16 -3.35 31.74 37.09
CA LYS A 16 -4.49 31.05 37.72
C LYS A 16 -5.67 30.67 36.79
N ARG A 17 -5.72 31.23 35.58
CA ARG A 17 -6.78 30.99 34.58
C ARG A 17 -6.25 30.30 33.32
N LEU A 18 -5.06 29.72 33.37
CA LEU A 18 -4.45 29.08 32.21
C LEU A 18 -5.25 27.84 31.82
N ARG A 19 -5.88 27.90 30.64
CA ARG A 19 -6.69 26.81 30.06
C ARG A 19 -5.99 26.06 28.95
N LEU A 20 -5.06 26.71 28.24
CA LEU A 20 -4.38 26.15 27.08
C LEU A 20 -2.88 26.38 27.26
N LEU A 21 -2.11 25.30 27.27
CA LEU A 21 -0.65 25.37 27.28
C LEU A 21 -0.09 24.56 26.12
N LYS A 22 0.68 25.22 25.26
CA LYS A 22 1.41 24.59 24.15
C LYS A 22 2.89 24.97 24.25
N VAL A 23 3.74 23.98 24.51
CA VAL A 23 5.19 24.13 24.54
C VAL A 23 5.77 23.38 23.35
N LEU A 24 6.39 24.12 22.42
CA LEU A 24 6.89 23.62 21.14
C LEU A 24 8.41 23.67 21.01
N CYS A 25 9.12 24.15 22.05
CA CYS A 25 10.56 24.26 22.08
C CYS A 25 11.17 23.34 23.15
N CYS A 26 12.47 23.06 23.03
CA CYS A 26 13.20 22.37 24.09
C CYS A 26 13.14 23.21 25.37
N SER A 27 12.55 22.65 26.42
CA SER A 27 12.41 23.29 27.72
C SER A 27 13.30 22.62 28.76
N ASN A 28 14.00 23.42 29.57
CA ASN A 28 14.67 22.91 30.76
C ASN A 28 13.81 23.22 31.99
N CYS A 29 13.63 22.22 32.84
CA CYS A 29 12.62 22.25 33.91
C CYS A 29 13.20 21.69 35.23
N TYR A 30 14.39 22.14 35.63
CA TYR A 30 15.03 21.66 36.86
C TYR A 30 14.14 21.84 38.11
N ASP A 31 13.31 22.90 38.15
CA ASP A 31 12.46 23.24 39.30
C ASP A 31 10.94 23.27 38.99
N PHE A 32 10.51 22.71 37.85
CA PHE A 32 9.10 22.77 37.44
C PHE A 32 8.24 21.81 38.25
N THR A 33 7.38 22.33 39.13
CA THR A 33 6.58 21.50 40.07
C THR A 33 5.08 21.77 40.04
N CYS A 34 4.59 22.67 39.18
CA CYS A 34 3.15 22.99 39.14
C CYS A 34 2.58 23.13 37.72
N LEU A 35 1.34 22.65 37.55
CA LEU A 35 0.50 22.92 36.39
C LEU A 35 -0.83 23.51 36.86
N SER A 36 -1.45 24.37 36.06
CA SER A 36 -2.76 24.96 36.37
C SER A 36 -3.87 23.91 36.28
N ASN A 37 -4.68 23.76 37.33
CA ASN A 37 -5.84 22.85 37.36
C ASN A 37 -6.99 23.29 36.42
N GLU A 38 -6.93 24.51 35.90
CA GLU A 38 -7.87 25.03 34.90
C GLU A 38 -7.54 24.56 33.46
N LEU A 39 -6.44 23.82 33.28
CA LEU A 39 -6.01 23.35 31.96
C LEU A 39 -7.07 22.44 31.33
N ARG A 40 -7.41 22.78 30.09
CA ARG A 40 -8.24 22.00 29.17
C ARG A 40 -7.41 21.33 28.07
N LEU A 41 -6.30 21.95 27.69
CA LEU A 41 -5.35 21.39 26.74
C LEU A 41 -3.92 21.59 27.23
N LEU A 42 -3.18 20.48 27.30
CA LEU A 42 -1.75 20.48 27.55
C LEU A 42 -1.04 19.79 26.38
N LYS A 43 -0.31 20.56 25.57
CA LYS A 43 0.58 20.05 24.53
C LYS A 43 2.02 20.39 24.89
N TRP A 44 2.84 19.38 25.09
CA TRP A 44 4.24 19.58 25.46
C TRP A 44 5.09 18.47 24.87
N THR A 45 5.72 18.77 23.73
CA THR A 45 6.64 17.82 23.08
C THR A 45 7.97 17.82 23.84
N GLY A 46 8.51 16.63 24.12
CA GLY A 46 9.74 16.53 24.92
C GLY A 46 9.50 16.82 26.41
N TYR A 47 8.30 16.52 26.93
CA TYR A 47 7.98 16.79 28.33
C TYR A 47 9.03 16.16 29.27
N PRO A 48 9.69 16.95 30.12
CA PRO A 48 10.95 16.53 30.74
C PRO A 48 10.78 15.69 32.00
N LEU A 49 9.62 15.75 32.66
CA LEU A 49 9.38 15.04 33.92
C LEU A 49 8.97 13.58 33.68
N LYS A 50 9.32 12.73 34.65
CA LYS A 50 9.01 11.29 34.64
C LYS A 50 7.53 10.98 34.91
N SER A 51 6.81 11.91 35.50
CA SER A 51 5.37 11.87 35.76
C SER A 51 4.80 13.28 35.74
N LEU A 52 3.48 13.43 35.63
CA LEU A 52 2.86 14.71 35.91
C LEU A 52 3.07 15.12 37.39
N PRO A 53 3.04 16.44 37.71
CA PRO A 53 3.19 16.92 39.07
C PRO A 53 2.09 16.37 39.98
N SER A 54 2.43 16.01 41.22
CA SER A 54 1.49 15.38 42.15
C SER A 54 0.35 16.30 42.63
N ASN A 55 0.55 17.62 42.58
CA ASN A 55 -0.46 18.64 42.90
C ASN A 55 -1.42 18.94 41.73
N PHE A 56 -1.16 18.40 40.54
CA PHE A 56 -1.97 18.68 39.36
C PHE A 56 -3.27 17.86 39.42
N GLN A 57 -4.40 18.57 39.43
CA GLN A 57 -5.77 18.02 39.42
C GLN A 57 -6.45 18.32 38.08
N PRO A 58 -6.16 17.54 37.02
CA PRO A 58 -6.65 17.73 35.65
C PRO A 58 -8.14 17.43 35.41
N GLU A 59 -9.06 17.74 36.33
CA GLU A 59 -10.49 17.42 36.17
C GLU A 59 -11.11 18.10 34.94
N ASN A 60 -10.57 19.26 34.56
CA ASN A 60 -11.00 20.03 33.40
C ASN A 60 -10.28 19.66 32.10
N LEU A 61 -9.31 18.75 32.15
CA LEU A 61 -8.45 18.43 31.02
C LEU A 61 -9.20 17.63 29.96
N VAL A 62 -9.19 18.14 28.74
CA VAL A 62 -9.84 17.51 27.57
C VAL A 62 -8.81 16.81 26.69
N ALA A 63 -7.61 17.38 26.54
CA ALA A 63 -6.55 16.82 25.73
C ALA A 63 -5.17 16.91 26.41
N LEU A 64 -4.49 15.77 26.48
CA LEU A 64 -3.13 15.63 26.99
C LEU A 64 -2.21 15.08 25.89
N LEU A 65 -1.32 15.92 25.37
CA LEU A 65 -0.44 15.63 24.24
C LEU A 65 1.02 15.78 24.65
N LEU A 66 1.62 14.69 25.15
CA LEU A 66 3.00 14.64 25.67
C LEU A 66 3.87 13.74 24.80
N SER A 67 3.97 14.05 23.52
CA SER A 67 4.79 13.27 22.58
C SER A 67 6.29 13.41 22.91
N TYR A 68 7.04 12.31 22.74
CA TYR A 68 8.47 12.20 22.98
C TYR A 68 8.87 12.59 24.40
N SER A 69 8.02 12.25 25.37
CA SER A 69 8.22 12.61 26.78
C SER A 69 9.14 11.64 27.51
N ASN A 70 9.70 12.11 28.62
CA ASN A 70 10.46 11.29 29.57
C ASN A 70 9.58 10.52 30.55
N ILE A 71 8.26 10.43 30.29
CA ILE A 71 7.31 9.82 31.22
C ILE A 71 7.59 8.33 31.36
N GLU A 72 7.82 7.91 32.60
CA GLU A 72 7.89 6.52 33.02
C GLU A 72 6.52 6.04 33.51
N GLN A 73 5.82 6.91 34.24
CA GLN A 73 4.48 6.69 34.76
C GLN A 73 3.69 7.99 34.73
N LEU A 74 2.56 8.02 34.03
CA LEU A 74 1.83 9.27 33.78
C LEU A 74 1.25 9.90 35.06
N TRP A 75 0.58 9.09 35.87
CA TRP A 75 0.03 9.46 37.18
C TRP A 75 0.32 8.38 38.22
N LYS A 76 0.63 8.83 39.44
CA LYS A 76 0.89 7.96 40.60
C LYS A 76 -0.37 7.59 41.39
N GLN A 77 -1.41 8.43 41.30
CA GLN A 77 -2.67 8.29 42.03
C GLN A 77 -3.83 8.18 41.05
N LYS A 78 -4.95 7.64 41.52
CA LYS A 78 -6.20 7.61 40.75
C LYS A 78 -6.82 9.00 40.73
N ILE A 79 -6.63 9.72 39.63
CA ILE A 79 -7.12 11.09 39.45
C ILE A 79 -8.36 11.06 38.55
N PRO A 80 -9.47 11.72 38.91
CA PRO A 80 -10.66 11.78 38.06
C PRO A 80 -10.39 12.56 36.76
N LEU A 81 -10.64 11.93 35.61
CA LEU A 81 -10.34 12.45 34.27
C LEU A 81 -11.58 12.40 33.36
N TYR A 82 -12.76 12.72 33.91
CA TYR A 82 -14.05 12.55 33.22
C TYR A 82 -14.18 13.37 31.93
N LYS A 83 -13.44 14.46 31.77
CA LYS A 83 -13.48 15.30 30.55
C LYS A 83 -12.41 14.93 29.52
N LEU A 84 -11.48 14.04 29.86
CA LEU A 84 -10.36 13.69 29.01
C LEU A 84 -10.85 12.86 27.81
N LYS A 85 -10.64 13.40 26.60
CA LYS A 85 -11.01 12.76 25.34
C LYS A 85 -9.80 12.27 24.55
N VAL A 86 -8.64 12.94 24.70
CA VAL A 86 -7.44 12.64 23.92
C VAL A 86 -6.23 12.49 24.83
N LEU A 87 -5.56 11.33 24.73
CA LEU A 87 -4.28 11.06 25.38
C LEU A 87 -3.26 10.62 24.32
N ASN A 88 -2.20 11.40 24.16
CA ASN A 88 -1.11 11.10 23.22
C ASN A 88 0.24 11.13 23.94
N LEU A 89 0.87 9.96 24.07
CA LEU A 89 2.20 9.75 24.62
C LEU A 89 3.18 9.23 23.57
N LYS A 90 2.91 9.48 22.27
CA LYS A 90 3.72 9.00 21.14
C LYS A 90 5.21 9.16 21.42
N GLY A 91 6.01 8.10 21.26
CA GLY A 91 7.47 8.16 21.35
C GLY A 91 8.00 8.33 22.76
N SER A 92 7.18 8.07 23.79
CA SER A 92 7.65 8.09 25.18
C SER A 92 8.41 6.80 25.48
N GLU A 93 9.72 6.81 25.18
CA GLU A 93 10.56 5.61 25.21
C GLU A 93 10.71 5.03 26.61
N ASN A 94 10.51 5.83 27.67
CA ASN A 94 10.60 5.38 29.06
C ASN A 94 9.33 4.75 29.62
N LEU A 95 8.21 4.79 28.88
CA LEU A 95 6.93 4.25 29.32
C LEU A 95 6.94 2.72 29.25
N ILE A 96 6.98 2.06 30.42
CA ILE A 96 7.02 0.59 30.51
C ILE A 96 5.62 -0.03 30.51
N LYS A 97 4.66 0.65 31.13
CA LYS A 97 3.26 0.22 31.25
C LYS A 97 2.32 1.33 30.82
N ALA A 98 1.22 0.97 30.16
CA ALA A 98 0.18 1.95 29.86
C ALA A 98 -0.46 2.44 31.17
N PRO A 99 -0.88 3.72 31.24
CA PRO A 99 -1.53 4.24 32.44
C PRO A 99 -2.82 3.49 32.75
N ASP A 100 -3.19 3.43 34.03
CA ASP A 100 -4.55 3.08 34.44
C ASP A 100 -5.50 4.17 33.91
N LEU A 101 -6.51 3.75 33.15
CA LEU A 101 -7.51 4.60 32.49
C LEU A 101 -8.91 4.44 33.08
N THR A 102 -9.05 3.75 34.22
CA THR A 102 -10.34 3.57 34.92
C THR A 102 -11.04 4.90 35.22
N THR A 103 -10.28 5.97 35.43
CA THR A 103 -10.79 7.30 35.76
C THR A 103 -11.04 8.21 34.55
N ALA A 104 -10.78 7.73 33.32
CA ALA A 104 -10.96 8.47 32.07
C ALA A 104 -11.98 7.80 31.13
N PRO A 105 -13.24 7.59 31.55
CA PRO A 105 -14.21 6.76 30.81
C PRO A 105 -14.60 7.33 29.43
N ASN A 106 -14.49 8.64 29.24
CA ASN A 106 -14.86 9.35 28.01
C ASN A 106 -13.70 9.49 27.02
N LEU A 107 -12.62 8.73 27.19
CA LEU A 107 -11.47 8.78 26.30
C LEU A 107 -11.85 8.27 24.91
N GLU A 108 -11.64 9.08 23.88
CA GLU A 108 -11.96 8.79 22.48
C GLU A 108 -10.72 8.39 21.68
N ILE A 109 -9.54 8.93 22.04
CA ILE A 109 -8.28 8.72 21.30
C ILE A 109 -7.15 8.40 22.27
N LEU A 110 -6.51 7.24 22.08
CA LEU A 110 -5.31 6.83 22.80
C LEU A 110 -4.16 6.55 21.81
N VAL A 111 -3.10 7.34 21.89
CA VAL A 111 -1.90 7.19 21.07
C VAL A 111 -0.68 6.88 21.94
N LEU A 112 -0.17 5.65 21.80
CA LEU A 112 1.06 5.15 22.42
C LEU A 112 2.11 4.78 21.36
N LYS A 113 1.93 5.22 20.12
CA LYS A 113 2.83 4.94 19.00
C LYS A 113 4.30 5.19 19.36
N GLY A 114 5.18 4.23 19.14
CA GLY A 114 6.62 4.37 19.35
C GLY A 114 7.04 4.35 20.81
N CYS A 115 6.17 3.95 21.75
CA CYS A 115 6.57 3.64 23.12
C CYS A 115 7.31 2.29 23.13
N THR A 116 8.58 2.30 22.76
CA THR A 116 9.36 1.09 22.46
C THR A 116 9.59 0.18 23.65
N ARG A 117 9.54 0.67 24.90
CA ARG A 117 9.65 -0.12 26.14
C ARG A 117 8.32 -0.59 26.73
N LEU A 118 7.19 -0.23 26.12
CA LEU A 118 5.86 -0.66 26.56
C LEU A 118 5.74 -2.18 26.41
N VAL A 119 5.47 -2.88 27.52
CA VAL A 119 5.38 -4.36 27.55
C VAL A 119 3.93 -4.84 27.48
N ASP A 120 3.04 -4.15 28.19
CA ASP A 120 1.61 -4.46 28.28
C ASP A 120 0.73 -3.21 28.19
N VAL A 121 -0.50 -3.42 27.73
CA VAL A 121 -1.57 -2.42 27.83
C VAL A 121 -2.43 -2.76 29.04
N HIS A 122 -2.67 -1.78 29.91
CA HIS A 122 -3.44 -1.99 31.13
C HIS A 122 -4.87 -2.45 30.81
N PRO A 123 -5.43 -3.47 31.51
CA PRO A 123 -6.75 -4.02 31.21
C PRO A 123 -7.91 -3.00 31.26
N SER A 124 -7.74 -1.88 31.96
CA SER A 124 -8.73 -0.79 32.01
C SER A 124 -9.05 -0.19 30.64
N VAL A 125 -8.22 -0.42 29.62
CA VAL A 125 -8.55 -0.01 28.23
C VAL A 125 -9.92 -0.55 27.80
N GLY A 126 -10.29 -1.75 28.28
CA GLY A 126 -11.58 -2.37 28.01
C GLY A 126 -12.80 -1.62 28.57
N ASN A 127 -12.59 -0.71 29.52
CA ASN A 127 -13.67 0.10 30.11
C ASN A 127 -13.99 1.35 29.27
N LEU A 128 -13.21 1.63 28.22
CA LEU A 128 -13.33 2.83 27.41
C LEU A 128 -14.34 2.62 26.28
N SER A 129 -15.63 2.65 26.64
CA SER A 129 -16.73 2.44 25.68
C SER A 129 -16.79 3.50 24.58
N SER A 130 -16.27 4.71 24.84
CA SER A 130 -16.17 5.81 23.86
C SER A 130 -14.88 5.80 23.02
N LEU A 131 -13.95 4.87 23.26
CA LEU A 131 -12.67 4.84 22.54
C LEU A 131 -12.91 4.55 21.06
N VAL A 132 -12.49 5.47 20.19
CA VAL A 132 -12.62 5.38 18.73
C VAL A 132 -11.31 4.92 18.09
N LEU A 133 -10.17 5.34 18.64
CA LEU A 133 -8.84 5.06 18.09
C LEU A 133 -7.86 4.59 19.17
N LEU A 134 -7.25 3.43 18.93
CA LEU A 134 -6.13 2.91 19.72
C LEU A 134 -4.92 2.68 18.82
N ASN A 135 -3.87 3.49 19.02
CA ASN A 135 -2.65 3.40 18.22
C ASN A 135 -1.45 2.95 19.07
N LEU A 136 -1.02 1.72 18.85
CA LEU A 136 0.11 1.04 19.47
C LEU A 136 1.26 0.80 18.48
N LYS A 137 1.25 1.47 17.32
CA LYS A 137 2.26 1.32 16.27
C LYS A 137 3.68 1.44 16.82
N ASP A 138 4.61 0.61 16.38
CA ASP A 138 6.03 0.62 16.77
C ASP A 138 6.27 0.44 18.28
N CYS A 139 5.32 -0.14 19.03
CA CYS A 139 5.54 -0.60 20.41
C CYS A 139 6.32 -1.92 20.41
N ARG A 140 7.62 -1.84 20.11
CA ARG A 140 8.49 -3.00 19.79
C ARG A 140 8.60 -4.07 20.89
N ASN A 141 8.38 -3.71 22.16
CA ASN A 141 8.40 -4.64 23.29
C ASN A 141 7.01 -5.12 23.73
N LEU A 142 5.93 -4.70 23.07
CA LEU A 142 4.58 -5.10 23.42
C LEU A 142 4.42 -6.60 23.17
N VAL A 143 4.06 -7.35 24.21
CA VAL A 143 3.94 -8.82 24.14
C VAL A 143 2.49 -9.24 23.88
N SER A 144 1.52 -8.51 24.43
CA SER A 144 0.11 -8.82 24.26
C SER A 144 -0.79 -7.60 24.47
N VAL A 145 -1.99 -7.71 23.92
CA VAL A 145 -3.12 -6.80 24.17
C VAL A 145 -4.07 -7.50 25.14
N PRO A 146 -4.61 -6.81 26.17
CA PRO A 146 -5.47 -7.45 27.16
C PRO A 146 -6.79 -7.93 26.53
N GLY A 147 -7.30 -9.10 26.96
CA GLY A 147 -8.58 -9.63 26.48
C GLY A 147 -9.78 -8.74 26.77
N SER A 148 -9.67 -7.85 27.77
CA SER A 148 -10.69 -6.84 28.06
C SER A 148 -10.91 -5.84 26.93
N ILE A 149 -10.02 -5.74 25.94
CA ILE A 149 -10.17 -4.84 24.79
C ILE A 149 -11.50 -5.01 24.05
N GLY A 150 -12.12 -6.20 24.08
CA GLY A 150 -13.46 -6.43 23.51
C GLY A 150 -14.59 -5.59 24.12
N GLY A 151 -14.33 -4.92 25.24
CA GLY A 151 -15.22 -3.91 25.84
C GLY A 151 -15.21 -2.53 25.16
N CYS A 152 -14.25 -2.23 24.27
CA CYS A 152 -14.16 -0.95 23.55
C CYS A 152 -15.22 -0.86 22.43
N LYS A 153 -16.49 -0.69 22.79
CA LYS A 153 -17.63 -0.80 21.86
C LYS A 153 -17.65 0.23 20.73
N SER A 154 -16.99 1.38 20.87
CA SER A 154 -16.91 2.41 19.82
C SER A 154 -15.65 2.33 18.95
N LEU A 155 -14.79 1.34 19.14
CA LEU A 155 -13.47 1.31 18.51
C LEU A 155 -13.60 1.10 17.01
N LYS A 156 -13.05 2.05 16.23
CA LYS A 156 -13.06 2.04 14.76
C LYS A 156 -11.67 1.75 14.18
N SER A 157 -10.60 2.11 14.87
CA SER A 157 -9.23 1.92 14.38
C SER A 157 -8.32 1.34 15.47
N LEU A 158 -7.69 0.21 15.15
CA LEU A 158 -6.70 -0.47 15.99
C LEU A 158 -5.41 -0.68 15.18
N ASN A 159 -4.32 -0.03 15.60
CA ASN A 159 -3.03 -0.17 14.95
C ASN A 159 -2.00 -0.86 15.86
N LEU A 160 -1.55 -2.04 15.46
CA LEU A 160 -0.49 -2.84 16.09
C LEU A 160 0.75 -3.00 15.20
N SER A 161 0.83 -2.22 14.12
CA SER A 161 1.94 -2.24 13.16
C SER A 161 3.30 -2.14 13.85
N GLY A 162 4.26 -2.98 13.51
CA GLY A 162 5.61 -2.92 14.10
C GLY A 162 5.70 -3.38 15.56
N CYS A 163 4.66 -4.06 16.09
CA CYS A 163 4.72 -4.73 17.39
C CYS A 163 5.34 -6.14 17.24
N TYR A 164 6.66 -6.20 17.05
CA TYR A 164 7.43 -7.41 16.74
C TYR A 164 7.42 -8.53 17.80
N LYS A 165 6.83 -8.32 18.97
CA LYS A 165 6.73 -9.32 20.05
C LYS A 165 5.28 -9.79 20.32
N VAL A 166 4.30 -9.26 19.59
CA VAL A 166 2.91 -9.74 19.69
C VAL A 166 2.79 -11.05 18.92
N GLU A 167 2.73 -12.16 19.65
CA GLU A 167 2.65 -13.52 19.08
C GLU A 167 1.21 -14.06 18.98
N TYR A 168 0.29 -13.50 19.77
CA TYR A 168 -1.10 -13.90 19.83
C TYR A 168 -2.00 -12.67 20.06
N LEU A 169 -3.24 -12.76 19.58
CA LEU A 169 -4.29 -11.79 19.85
C LEU A 169 -5.43 -12.45 20.64
N PRO A 170 -6.08 -11.74 21.56
CA PRO A 170 -7.21 -12.28 22.30
C PRO A 170 -8.43 -12.46 21.39
N GLU A 171 -9.11 -13.61 21.49
CA GLU A 171 -10.35 -13.91 20.74
C GLU A 171 -11.48 -12.90 21.00
N ASN A 172 -11.47 -12.22 22.15
CA ASN A 172 -12.42 -11.16 22.50
C ASN A 172 -12.40 -9.97 21.52
N LEU A 173 -11.38 -9.81 20.67
CA LEU A 173 -11.38 -8.81 19.59
C LEU A 173 -12.53 -9.00 18.61
N GLN A 174 -13.10 -10.20 18.51
CA GLN A 174 -14.32 -10.45 17.72
C GLN A 174 -15.52 -9.59 18.16
N GLN A 175 -15.49 -9.04 19.38
CA GLN A 175 -16.56 -8.21 19.95
C GLN A 175 -16.50 -6.74 19.50
N LEU A 176 -15.48 -6.35 18.73
CA LEU A 176 -15.31 -5.01 18.19
C LEU A 176 -16.15 -4.82 16.92
N GLU A 177 -17.46 -4.80 17.08
CA GLU A 177 -18.42 -4.80 15.96
C GLU A 177 -18.27 -3.60 15.01
N PHE A 178 -17.77 -2.47 15.50
CA PHE A 178 -17.59 -1.23 14.73
C PHE A 178 -16.17 -1.01 14.20
N LEU A 179 -15.28 -2.01 14.34
CA LEU A 179 -13.90 -1.89 13.86
C LEU A 179 -13.88 -1.79 12.33
N LYS A 180 -13.26 -0.73 11.82
CA LYS A 180 -13.10 -0.44 10.40
C LYS A 180 -11.67 -0.63 9.92
N GLU A 181 -10.70 -0.38 10.78
CA GLU A 181 -9.28 -0.44 10.43
C GLU A 181 -8.54 -1.33 11.43
N LEU A 182 -7.84 -2.33 10.89
CA LEU A 182 -6.98 -3.23 11.65
C LEU A 182 -5.63 -3.38 10.95
N ASP A 183 -4.59 -2.86 11.58
CA ASP A 183 -3.21 -2.96 11.07
C ASP A 183 -2.42 -3.91 11.98
N LEU A 184 -2.07 -5.08 11.42
CA LEU A 184 -1.27 -6.14 12.04
C LEU A 184 0.10 -6.30 11.35
N SER A 185 0.54 -5.32 10.55
CA SER A 185 1.80 -5.41 9.84
C SER A 185 2.97 -5.59 10.81
N LYS A 186 4.00 -6.33 10.41
CA LYS A 186 5.26 -6.43 11.16
C LYS A 186 5.07 -6.92 12.60
N THR A 187 4.07 -7.78 12.81
CA THR A 187 3.81 -8.51 14.05
C THR A 187 4.44 -9.90 14.01
N ALA A 188 4.68 -10.51 15.18
CA ALA A 188 5.22 -11.87 15.29
C ALA A 188 4.13 -12.93 15.53
N LEU A 189 2.90 -12.66 15.06
CA LEU A 189 1.78 -13.57 15.22
C LEU A 189 2.16 -14.97 14.74
N ARG A 190 1.87 -16.01 15.52
CA ARG A 190 2.21 -17.40 15.13
C ARG A 190 1.22 -18.01 14.13
N LYS A 191 -0.01 -17.50 14.14
CA LYS A 191 -1.10 -17.92 13.27
C LYS A 191 -1.95 -16.70 12.92
N PRO A 192 -2.59 -16.67 11.75
CA PRO A 192 -3.58 -15.67 11.46
C PRO A 192 -4.75 -15.74 12.45
N PRO A 193 -5.28 -14.60 12.93
CA PRO A 193 -6.40 -14.61 13.87
C PRO A 193 -7.70 -15.04 13.19
N SER A 194 -8.35 -16.09 13.70
CA SER A 194 -9.61 -16.61 13.13
C SER A 194 -10.80 -15.68 13.31
N PHE A 195 -10.77 -14.78 14.31
CA PHE A 195 -11.86 -13.85 14.56
C PHE A 195 -12.06 -12.80 13.46
N ILE A 196 -11.08 -12.59 12.58
CA ILE A 196 -11.14 -11.54 11.56
C ILE A 196 -12.36 -11.69 10.66
N SER A 197 -12.72 -12.92 10.29
CA SER A 197 -13.92 -13.22 9.50
C SER A 197 -15.24 -12.75 10.14
N LYS A 198 -15.24 -12.48 11.45
CA LYS A 198 -16.41 -11.98 12.20
C LYS A 198 -16.52 -10.45 12.17
N LEU A 199 -15.48 -9.74 11.74
CA LEU A 199 -15.43 -8.27 11.70
C LEU A 199 -16.05 -7.72 10.40
N LYS A 200 -17.38 -7.84 10.28
CA LYS A 200 -18.13 -7.51 9.04
C LYS A 200 -18.02 -6.06 8.57
N ASN A 201 -17.69 -5.13 9.47
CA ASN A 201 -17.54 -3.70 9.19
C ASN A 201 -16.10 -3.29 8.85
N LEU A 202 -15.17 -4.26 8.80
CA LEU A 202 -13.77 -3.99 8.49
C LEU A 202 -13.62 -3.50 7.05
N GLN A 203 -12.93 -2.38 6.87
CA GLN A 203 -12.70 -1.69 5.60
C GLN A 203 -11.22 -1.74 5.20
N VAL A 204 -10.32 -1.71 6.18
CA VAL A 204 -8.86 -1.76 5.96
C VAL A 204 -8.26 -2.86 6.83
N LEU A 205 -7.51 -3.75 6.18
CA LEU A 205 -6.77 -4.83 6.83
C LEU A 205 -5.36 -4.93 6.25
N SER A 206 -4.33 -4.83 7.11
CA SER A 206 -2.95 -5.10 6.70
C SER A 206 -2.31 -6.19 7.54
N PHE A 207 -1.60 -7.08 6.86
CA PHE A 207 -0.70 -8.06 7.42
C PHE A 207 0.75 -7.89 6.94
N ASN A 208 1.10 -6.77 6.31
CA ASN A 208 2.42 -6.57 5.69
C ASN A 208 3.57 -7.07 6.57
N GLY A 209 4.41 -7.97 6.06
CA GLY A 209 5.58 -8.48 6.80
C GLY A 209 5.25 -9.20 8.12
N SER A 210 4.01 -9.65 8.34
CA SER A 210 3.62 -10.41 9.52
C SER A 210 4.11 -11.86 9.44
N LYS A 211 4.70 -12.36 10.52
CA LYS A 211 5.14 -13.76 10.60
C LYS A 211 3.99 -14.77 10.63
N ALA A 212 2.75 -14.35 10.88
CA ALA A 212 1.60 -15.27 10.96
C ALA A 212 1.33 -15.98 9.64
N ILE A 213 1.62 -15.31 8.54
CA ILE A 213 1.37 -15.82 7.19
C ILE A 213 2.60 -16.58 6.68
N GLN A 214 3.79 -16.22 7.19
CA GLN A 214 5.07 -16.87 6.88
C GLN A 214 5.24 -18.16 7.71
N ARG A 215 4.92 -19.34 7.17
CA ARG A 215 5.32 -20.63 7.79
C ARG A 215 6.61 -21.16 7.16
N GLY A 216 7.69 -21.20 7.95
CA GLY A 216 8.84 -22.09 7.77
C GLY A 216 9.72 -21.88 6.53
N LYS A 217 11.04 -21.97 6.71
CA LYS A 217 12.06 -21.92 5.63
C LYS A 217 12.02 -23.11 4.65
N THR A 218 11.03 -24.00 4.75
CA THR A 218 11.00 -25.26 3.99
C THR A 218 9.79 -25.28 3.07
N ASN A 219 10.05 -25.50 1.79
CA ASN A 219 9.13 -25.51 0.63
C ASN A 219 7.95 -26.52 0.70
N SER A 220 7.46 -26.91 1.88
CA SER A 220 6.51 -28.03 2.02
C SER A 220 5.22 -27.73 2.76
N MET A 221 4.97 -26.50 3.26
CA MET A 221 3.70 -26.18 3.94
C MET A 221 3.11 -24.87 3.42
N PRO A 222 1.86 -24.86 2.92
CA PRO A 222 1.24 -23.68 2.36
C PRO A 222 1.05 -22.58 3.43
N SER A 223 1.19 -21.33 3.00
CA SER A 223 0.84 -20.15 3.78
C SER A 223 -0.59 -20.27 4.30
N MET A 224 -0.80 -20.12 5.61
CA MET A 224 -2.14 -20.02 6.16
C MET A 224 -2.50 -18.54 6.20
N LEU A 225 -3.46 -18.13 5.39
CA LEU A 225 -4.17 -16.87 5.56
C LEU A 225 -5.40 -17.11 6.45
N PRO A 226 -5.91 -16.10 7.17
CA PRO A 226 -7.18 -16.25 7.86
C PRO A 226 -8.29 -16.41 6.81
N SER A 227 -9.39 -17.07 7.16
CA SER A 227 -10.55 -17.05 6.27
C SER A 227 -11.01 -15.61 6.07
N LEU A 228 -11.07 -15.20 4.80
CA LEU A 228 -11.54 -13.87 4.39
C LEU A 228 -13.06 -13.86 4.19
N LEU A 229 -13.72 -15.00 4.40
CA LEU A 229 -15.17 -15.11 4.34
C LEU A 229 -15.81 -14.16 5.36
N GLY A 230 -16.84 -13.42 4.92
CA GLY A 230 -17.58 -12.48 5.77
C GLY A 230 -17.02 -11.05 5.78
N LEU A 231 -15.86 -10.79 5.17
CA LEU A 231 -15.27 -9.46 5.03
C LEU A 231 -15.85 -8.67 3.84
N SER A 232 -17.18 -8.63 3.72
CA SER A 232 -17.87 -8.03 2.56
C SER A 232 -17.67 -6.51 2.43
N SER A 233 -17.29 -5.82 3.50
CA SER A 233 -17.07 -4.37 3.54
C SER A 233 -15.62 -3.96 3.29
N LEU A 234 -14.71 -4.93 3.10
CA LEU A 234 -13.28 -4.67 2.98
C LEU A 234 -12.99 -3.95 1.67
N GLN A 235 -12.29 -2.82 1.75
CA GLN A 235 -11.95 -1.94 0.63
C GLN A 235 -10.46 -1.97 0.33
N MET A 236 -9.62 -2.10 1.36
CA MET A 236 -8.16 -2.19 1.24
C MET A 236 -7.65 -3.44 1.97
N LEU A 237 -6.88 -4.26 1.25
CA LEU A 237 -6.20 -5.42 1.77
C LEU A 237 -4.72 -5.37 1.41
N ASP A 238 -3.87 -5.36 2.43
CA ASP A 238 -2.42 -5.38 2.26
C ASP A 238 -1.86 -6.72 2.80
N LEU A 239 -1.40 -7.54 1.86
CA LEU A 239 -0.75 -8.84 2.05
C LEU A 239 0.69 -8.81 1.51
N SER A 240 1.30 -7.64 1.44
CA SER A 240 2.68 -7.51 0.98
C SER A 240 3.68 -8.15 1.95
N ASP A 241 4.84 -8.60 1.46
CA ASP A 241 5.91 -9.24 2.24
C ASP A 241 5.43 -10.42 3.13
N CYS A 242 4.40 -11.15 2.68
CA CYS A 242 3.80 -12.25 3.43
C CYS A 242 4.38 -13.62 3.07
N ASN A 243 5.35 -13.69 2.15
CA ASN A 243 5.96 -14.93 1.64
C ASN A 243 4.91 -15.91 1.06
N LEU A 244 3.89 -15.38 0.38
CA LEU A 244 2.83 -16.15 -0.26
C LEU A 244 3.35 -16.80 -1.55
N PHE A 245 3.05 -18.08 -1.74
CA PHE A 245 3.28 -18.80 -3.00
C PHE A 245 2.01 -18.93 -3.84
N ASP A 246 0.84 -18.79 -3.21
CA ASP A 246 -0.47 -18.81 -3.85
C ASP A 246 -1.38 -17.78 -3.17
N ILE A 247 -2.33 -17.25 -3.94
CA ILE A 247 -3.36 -16.33 -3.45
C ILE A 247 -4.61 -17.16 -3.14
N PRO A 248 -5.21 -17.05 -1.93
CA PRO A 248 -6.39 -17.84 -1.59
C PRO A 248 -7.57 -17.54 -2.51
N SER A 249 -8.28 -18.59 -2.91
CA SER A 249 -9.49 -18.48 -3.73
C SER A 249 -10.61 -17.67 -3.06
N ASP A 250 -10.63 -17.61 -1.72
CA ASP A 250 -11.57 -16.82 -0.92
C ASP A 250 -11.46 -15.31 -1.18
N ILE A 251 -10.39 -14.82 -1.80
CA ILE A 251 -10.24 -13.40 -2.18
C ILE A 251 -11.38 -12.92 -3.08
N ARG A 252 -11.99 -13.83 -3.86
CA ARG A 252 -13.16 -13.57 -4.71
C ARG A 252 -14.42 -13.13 -3.93
N CYS A 253 -14.45 -13.39 -2.63
CA CYS A 253 -15.57 -13.04 -1.76
C CYS A 253 -15.51 -11.60 -1.25
N LEU A 254 -14.43 -10.87 -1.56
CA LEU A 254 -14.23 -9.48 -1.15
C LEU A 254 -14.85 -8.52 -2.17
N TYR A 255 -16.18 -8.51 -2.27
CA TYR A 255 -16.92 -7.77 -3.30
C TYR A 255 -16.71 -6.24 -3.30
N SER A 256 -16.31 -5.68 -2.16
CA SER A 256 -16.06 -4.23 -2.00
C SER A 256 -14.59 -3.84 -2.17
N LEU A 257 -13.71 -4.81 -2.45
CA LEU A 257 -12.26 -4.59 -2.49
C LEU A 257 -11.92 -3.67 -3.66
N LYS A 258 -11.15 -2.62 -3.38
CA LYS A 258 -10.66 -1.64 -4.35
C LYS A 258 -9.14 -1.63 -4.42
N GLU A 259 -8.48 -1.88 -3.30
CA GLU A 259 -7.04 -1.77 -3.20
C GLU A 259 -6.46 -3.07 -2.65
N LEU A 260 -5.60 -3.70 -3.44
CA LEU A 260 -4.93 -4.95 -3.08
C LEU A 260 -3.42 -4.80 -3.26
N ASP A 261 -2.68 -4.92 -2.17
CA ASP A 261 -1.22 -4.99 -2.23
C ASP A 261 -0.74 -6.42 -1.94
N LEU A 262 -0.04 -6.99 -2.93
CA LEU A 262 0.53 -8.33 -2.93
C LEU A 262 2.05 -8.27 -3.18
N SER A 263 2.67 -7.10 -3.07
CA SER A 263 4.10 -6.89 -3.30
C SER A 263 4.98 -7.79 -2.41
N GLY A 264 6.17 -8.16 -2.86
CA GLY A 264 7.15 -8.91 -2.06
C GLY A 264 6.76 -10.37 -1.77
N ASN A 265 5.96 -10.99 -2.65
CA ASN A 265 5.54 -12.39 -2.55
C ASN A 265 6.15 -13.26 -3.67
N ASN A 266 5.97 -14.58 -3.59
CA ASN A 266 6.66 -15.59 -4.40
C ASN A 266 5.73 -16.41 -5.31
N PHE A 267 4.50 -15.94 -5.55
CA PHE A 267 3.60 -16.57 -6.52
C PHE A 267 4.09 -16.36 -7.96
N THR A 268 3.76 -17.30 -8.85
CA THR A 268 4.16 -17.24 -10.27
C THR A 268 3.09 -16.64 -11.17
N SER A 269 1.84 -16.54 -10.71
CA SER A 269 0.72 -15.98 -11.44
C SER A 269 -0.29 -15.35 -10.48
N ILE A 270 -1.13 -14.48 -11.03
CA ILE A 270 -2.26 -13.88 -10.33
C ILE A 270 -3.55 -14.53 -10.85
N PRO A 271 -4.49 -14.93 -9.96
CA PRO A 271 -5.72 -15.57 -10.39
C PRO A 271 -6.64 -14.60 -11.13
N SER A 272 -7.36 -15.10 -12.13
CA SER A 272 -8.37 -14.34 -12.89
C SER A 272 -9.63 -14.00 -12.09
N SER A 273 -9.76 -14.50 -10.85
CA SER A 273 -10.89 -14.25 -9.95
C SER A 273 -10.85 -12.90 -9.23
N LEU A 274 -9.83 -12.06 -9.51
CA LEU A 274 -9.81 -10.67 -9.04
C LEU A 274 -10.68 -9.82 -9.95
N PHE A 275 -11.50 -8.95 -9.36
CA PHE A 275 -12.37 -8.04 -10.10
C PHE A 275 -12.61 -6.76 -9.28
N ASN A 276 -13.00 -5.69 -9.97
CA ASN A 276 -13.34 -4.37 -9.42
C ASN A 276 -12.26 -3.65 -8.60
N LEU A 277 -10.99 -3.96 -8.83
CA LEU A 277 -9.89 -3.20 -8.23
C LEU A 277 -9.74 -1.81 -8.88
N VAL A 278 -9.11 -0.92 -8.13
CA VAL A 278 -8.62 0.41 -8.50
C VAL A 278 -7.10 0.40 -8.39
N TYR A 279 -6.54 -0.30 -7.40
CA TYR A 279 -5.10 -0.43 -7.19
C TYR A 279 -4.70 -1.90 -7.04
N LEU A 280 -3.67 -2.31 -7.78
CA LEU A 280 -3.00 -3.59 -7.63
C LEU A 280 -1.47 -3.40 -7.51
N GLY A 281 -0.94 -3.64 -6.31
CA GLY A 281 0.50 -3.65 -6.04
C GLY A 281 1.10 -5.05 -6.17
N LEU A 282 2.06 -5.24 -7.05
CA LEU A 282 2.82 -6.49 -7.26
C LEU A 282 4.33 -6.28 -7.21
N SER A 283 4.82 -5.19 -6.62
CA SER A 283 6.24 -4.86 -6.65
C SER A 283 7.07 -5.92 -5.96
N SER A 284 8.29 -6.17 -6.43
CA SER A 284 9.23 -7.16 -5.88
C SER A 284 8.70 -8.61 -5.85
N CYS A 285 7.72 -8.95 -6.68
CA CYS A 285 7.28 -10.33 -6.90
C CYS A 285 8.20 -11.04 -7.91
N LYS A 286 9.34 -11.54 -7.43
CA LYS A 286 10.47 -12.01 -8.27
C LYS A 286 10.16 -13.25 -9.11
N GLU A 287 9.19 -14.06 -8.68
CA GLU A 287 8.79 -15.30 -9.35
C GLU A 287 7.59 -15.12 -10.30
N LEU A 288 6.97 -13.93 -10.31
CA LEU A 288 5.77 -13.63 -11.09
C LEU A 288 6.08 -13.66 -12.60
N LYS A 289 5.32 -14.45 -13.36
CA LYS A 289 5.48 -14.64 -14.80
C LYS A 289 4.28 -14.18 -15.62
N SER A 290 3.09 -14.18 -15.03
CA SER A 290 1.86 -13.82 -15.76
C SER A 290 0.87 -13.02 -14.92
N LEU A 291 0.16 -12.13 -15.61
CA LEU A 291 -0.96 -11.34 -15.10
C LEU A 291 -2.28 -11.96 -15.55
N PRO A 292 -3.38 -11.71 -14.83
CA PRO A 292 -4.70 -12.07 -15.32
C PRO A 292 -5.08 -11.08 -16.45
N GLU A 293 -6.21 -11.31 -17.12
CA GLU A 293 -6.78 -10.29 -18.00
C GLU A 293 -7.16 -9.05 -17.16
N LEU A 294 -6.33 -8.01 -17.22
CA LEU A 294 -6.52 -6.79 -16.42
C LEU A 294 -7.87 -6.11 -16.67
N SER A 295 -8.45 -6.30 -17.86
CA SER A 295 -9.80 -5.85 -18.20
C SER A 295 -10.89 -6.43 -17.30
N LYS A 296 -10.67 -7.63 -16.73
CA LYS A 296 -11.58 -8.26 -15.77
C LYS A 296 -11.27 -7.89 -14.33
N VAL A 297 -10.04 -7.44 -14.07
CA VAL A 297 -9.57 -7.07 -12.71
C VAL A 297 -10.03 -5.68 -12.30
N TYR A 298 -9.99 -4.71 -13.21
CA TYR A 298 -10.30 -3.32 -12.88
C TYR A 298 -11.79 -3.00 -12.97
N ASN A 299 -12.24 -2.13 -12.07
CA ASN A 299 -13.60 -1.60 -12.13
C ASN A 299 -13.76 -0.67 -13.35
N SER A 300 -14.98 -0.59 -13.89
CA SER A 300 -15.32 0.31 -14.99
C SER A 300 -15.46 1.79 -14.57
N VAL A 301 -15.08 2.16 -13.34
CA VAL A 301 -15.33 3.48 -12.77
C VAL A 301 -14.03 4.15 -12.32
N GLY A 302 -13.62 5.22 -13.01
CA GLY A 302 -12.57 6.14 -12.57
C GLY A 302 -11.15 5.75 -13.01
N TRP A 303 -10.20 5.89 -12.07
CA TRP A 303 -8.77 5.65 -12.25
C TRP A 303 -8.40 4.22 -11.83
N SER A 304 -7.54 3.55 -12.59
CA SER A 304 -6.93 2.25 -12.25
C SER A 304 -5.40 2.27 -12.35
N THR A 305 -4.72 1.68 -11.36
CA THR A 305 -3.25 1.65 -11.23
C THR A 305 -2.72 0.25 -10.96
N PHE A 306 -1.67 -0.12 -11.69
CA PHE A 306 -0.89 -1.34 -11.51
C PHE A 306 0.59 -1.04 -11.24
N ILE A 307 1.19 -1.53 -10.15
CA ILE A 307 2.63 -1.30 -9.88
C ILE A 307 3.37 -2.64 -9.78
N GLY A 308 4.28 -2.89 -10.72
CA GLY A 308 5.11 -4.09 -10.79
C GLY A 308 6.61 -3.80 -10.79
N ILE A 309 7.09 -2.94 -9.89
CA ILE A 309 8.53 -2.63 -9.76
C ILE A 309 9.32 -3.91 -9.43
N HIS A 310 10.51 -4.10 -9.99
CA HIS A 310 11.37 -5.28 -9.78
C HIS A 310 10.79 -6.64 -10.23
N CYS A 311 9.69 -6.65 -10.99
CA CYS A 311 9.09 -7.87 -11.54
C CYS A 311 9.74 -8.30 -12.86
N TYR A 312 11.05 -8.59 -12.83
CA TYR A 312 11.83 -8.83 -14.06
C TYR A 312 11.36 -10.04 -14.87
N ARG A 313 10.97 -11.14 -14.21
CA ARG A 313 10.40 -12.32 -14.89
C ARG A 313 9.04 -12.05 -15.52
N LEU A 314 8.30 -11.09 -15.00
CA LEU A 314 7.05 -10.67 -15.61
C LEU A 314 7.33 -9.90 -16.90
N ALA A 315 8.31 -8.99 -16.87
CA ALA A 315 8.73 -8.20 -18.03
C ALA A 315 9.33 -9.07 -19.15
N GLU A 316 9.89 -10.24 -18.84
CA GLU A 316 10.31 -11.23 -19.86
C GLU A 316 9.13 -11.82 -20.65
N ASN A 317 7.93 -11.85 -20.07
CA ASN A 317 6.75 -12.52 -20.64
C ASN A 317 5.64 -11.53 -21.06
N ILE A 318 5.70 -10.30 -20.58
CA ILE A 318 4.69 -9.25 -20.85
C ILE A 318 5.40 -8.00 -21.32
N ASP A 319 5.12 -7.63 -22.55
CA ASP A 319 5.50 -6.35 -23.10
C ASP A 319 4.54 -5.23 -22.61
N ALA A 320 5.13 -4.11 -22.18
CA ALA A 320 4.41 -2.97 -21.63
C ALA A 320 3.44 -2.37 -22.67
N LEU A 321 3.85 -2.27 -23.93
CA LEU A 321 2.98 -1.77 -25.00
C LEU A 321 1.79 -2.71 -25.20
N THR A 322 2.01 -4.02 -25.22
CA THR A 322 0.96 -5.05 -25.33
C THR A 322 -0.05 -4.93 -24.19
N LEU A 323 0.41 -4.65 -22.97
CA LEU A 323 -0.46 -4.42 -21.82
C LEU A 323 -1.34 -3.18 -21.99
N LEU A 324 -0.74 -2.06 -22.40
CA LEU A 324 -1.46 -0.81 -22.71
C LEU A 324 -2.52 -1.06 -23.79
N LYS A 325 -2.14 -1.72 -24.89
CA LYS A 325 -3.01 -2.03 -26.03
C LYS A 325 -4.24 -2.85 -25.60
N LYS A 326 -4.04 -3.91 -24.81
CA LYS A 326 -5.15 -4.71 -24.26
C LYS A 326 -6.11 -3.87 -23.42
N HIS A 327 -5.58 -2.92 -22.64
CA HIS A 327 -6.42 -2.03 -21.83
C HIS A 327 -7.22 -1.06 -22.70
N LEU A 328 -6.58 -0.42 -23.69
CA LEU A 328 -7.22 0.51 -24.62
C LEU A 328 -8.36 -0.16 -25.41
N LYS A 329 -8.20 -1.42 -25.85
CA LYS A 329 -9.26 -2.16 -26.56
C LYS A 329 -10.54 -2.31 -25.73
N VAL A 330 -10.43 -2.44 -24.41
CA VAL A 330 -11.60 -2.63 -23.55
C VAL A 330 -12.15 -1.29 -23.04
N PHE A 331 -11.29 -0.31 -22.81
CA PHE A 331 -11.62 0.85 -22.00
C PHE A 331 -11.26 2.21 -22.62
N GLY A 332 -10.65 2.26 -23.80
CA GLY A 332 -10.13 3.50 -24.37
C GLY A 332 -11.15 4.64 -24.46
N ASN A 333 -12.42 4.31 -24.74
CA ASN A 333 -13.53 5.26 -24.84
C ASN A 333 -14.39 5.39 -23.55
N SER A 334 -13.93 4.84 -22.43
CA SER A 334 -14.77 4.76 -21.21
C SER A 334 -14.57 5.92 -20.22
N GLY A 335 -13.89 7.00 -20.61
CA GLY A 335 -13.65 8.18 -19.76
C GLY A 335 -12.74 7.88 -18.56
N LYS A 336 -11.74 7.01 -18.76
CA LYS A 336 -10.89 6.45 -17.70
C LYS A 336 -9.45 6.95 -17.79
N MET A 337 -8.80 6.91 -16.63
CA MET A 337 -7.36 6.97 -16.50
C MET A 337 -6.82 5.57 -16.14
N PHE A 338 -5.78 5.14 -16.83
CA PHE A 338 -5.04 3.93 -16.47
C PHE A 338 -3.56 4.21 -16.44
N ASP A 339 -2.88 3.69 -15.43
CA ASP A 339 -1.43 3.72 -15.37
C ASP A 339 -0.84 2.43 -14.85
N PHE A 340 0.41 2.20 -15.26
CA PHE A 340 1.18 1.10 -14.75
C PHE A 340 2.68 1.32 -14.80
N ILE A 341 3.38 0.55 -13.96
CA ILE A 341 4.84 0.51 -13.90
C ILE A 341 5.32 -0.93 -14.04
N LEU A 342 6.29 -1.13 -14.93
CA LEU A 342 6.99 -2.40 -15.14
C LEU A 342 8.48 -2.15 -15.38
N PRO A 343 9.35 -3.16 -15.18
CA PRO A 343 10.72 -3.10 -15.67
C PRO A 343 10.73 -2.88 -17.19
N GLY A 344 11.58 -1.97 -17.67
CA GLY A 344 11.65 -1.60 -19.07
C GLY A 344 12.63 -0.45 -19.28
N SER A 345 13.52 -0.59 -20.26
CA SER A 345 14.60 0.37 -20.54
C SER A 345 14.37 1.25 -21.77
N GLU A 346 13.36 0.93 -22.56
CA GLU A 346 13.10 1.59 -23.83
C GLU A 346 11.65 2.01 -23.95
N ILE A 347 11.45 3.15 -24.61
CA ILE A 347 10.12 3.63 -24.96
C ILE A 347 9.72 2.94 -26.25
N PRO A 348 8.58 2.24 -26.30
CA PRO A 348 8.11 1.61 -27.52
C PRO A 348 7.98 2.61 -28.68
N GLU A 349 8.38 2.22 -29.89
CA GLU A 349 8.28 3.08 -31.09
C GLU A 349 6.85 3.55 -31.40
N TRP A 350 5.85 2.86 -30.85
CA TRP A 350 4.45 3.28 -30.89
C TRP A 350 4.22 4.67 -30.29
N PHE A 351 5.03 5.10 -29.31
CA PHE A 351 5.08 6.50 -28.88
C PHE A 351 5.82 7.31 -29.94
N SER A 352 5.06 7.98 -30.80
CA SER A 352 5.56 8.66 -32.00
C SER A 352 6.47 9.84 -31.69
N GLN A 353 6.32 10.46 -30.52
CA GLN A 353 7.16 11.56 -30.08
C GLN A 353 7.92 11.15 -28.81
N GLN A 354 9.25 11.19 -28.87
CA GLN A 354 10.14 10.82 -27.76
C GLN A 354 11.22 11.88 -27.54
N ARG A 355 11.65 12.03 -26.29
CA ARG A 355 12.72 12.95 -25.87
C ARG A 355 13.63 12.29 -24.85
N GLY A 356 14.92 12.61 -24.90
CA GLY A 356 15.91 12.22 -23.88
C GLY A 356 15.92 13.17 -22.67
N ASP A 357 14.74 13.57 -22.21
CA ASP A 357 14.54 14.54 -21.12
C ASP A 357 13.33 14.13 -20.26
N SER A 358 13.09 14.83 -19.15
CA SER A 358 11.93 14.65 -18.27
C SER A 358 10.66 15.36 -18.75
N SER A 359 10.74 16.15 -19.82
CA SER A 359 9.60 16.88 -20.38
C SER A 359 9.50 16.74 -21.88
N ILE A 360 8.27 16.72 -22.37
CA ILE A 360 7.93 16.69 -23.79
C ILE A 360 6.81 17.68 -24.06
N LYS A 361 7.03 18.55 -25.04
CA LYS A 361 6.05 19.50 -25.55
C LYS A 361 5.62 19.05 -26.93
N ILE A 362 4.32 18.97 -27.15
CA ILE A 362 3.72 18.56 -28.43
C ILE A 362 2.69 19.57 -28.89
N ASP A 363 2.63 19.72 -30.21
CA ASP A 363 1.56 20.46 -30.86
C ASP A 363 0.35 19.53 -31.01
N LEU A 364 -0.82 20.02 -30.62
CA LEU A 364 -2.08 19.34 -30.83
C LEU A 364 -2.58 19.64 -32.25
N PRO A 365 -3.05 18.64 -33.01
CA PRO A 365 -3.69 18.88 -34.29
C PRO A 365 -4.84 19.88 -34.15
N LEU A 366 -4.97 20.77 -35.15
CA LEU A 366 -6.10 21.70 -35.23
C LEU A 366 -7.40 20.91 -35.14
N GLU A 367 -8.29 21.34 -34.24
CA GLU A 367 -9.59 20.71 -34.01
C GLU A 367 -9.55 19.24 -33.57
N VAL A 368 -8.45 18.74 -32.97
CA VAL A 368 -8.39 17.36 -32.42
C VAL A 368 -9.56 17.04 -31.48
N TRP A 369 -10.11 18.06 -30.81
CA TRP A 369 -11.27 17.99 -29.93
C TRP A 369 -12.59 17.64 -30.65
N ASN A 370 -12.69 17.96 -31.94
CA ASN A 370 -13.85 17.63 -32.78
C ASN A 370 -13.67 16.27 -33.49
N ASP A 371 -12.47 15.67 -33.39
CA ASP A 371 -12.19 14.38 -33.98
C ASP A 371 -12.82 13.26 -33.13
N ASN A 372 -13.89 12.67 -33.66
CA ASN A 372 -14.60 11.58 -33.01
C ASN A 372 -13.78 10.27 -32.96
N GLN A 373 -12.70 10.14 -33.73
CA GLN A 373 -11.77 9.02 -33.68
C GLN A 373 -10.68 9.21 -32.64
N TRP A 374 -10.46 10.42 -32.12
CA TRP A 374 -9.46 10.66 -31.09
C TRP A 374 -9.91 10.11 -29.74
N MET A 375 -9.20 9.12 -29.21
CA MET A 375 -9.58 8.44 -27.96
C MET A 375 -8.99 9.11 -26.72
N GLY A 376 -7.80 9.72 -26.83
CA GLY A 376 -7.08 10.30 -25.69
C GLY A 376 -5.58 10.45 -25.89
N VAL A 377 -4.83 10.54 -24.79
CA VAL A 377 -3.37 10.72 -24.77
C VAL A 377 -2.71 9.62 -23.96
N ALA A 378 -1.74 8.93 -24.55
CA ALA A 378 -0.86 8.01 -23.86
C ALA A 378 0.53 8.63 -23.72
N PHE A 379 1.14 8.49 -22.56
CA PHE A 379 2.49 8.97 -22.29
C PHE A 379 3.25 7.97 -21.44
N CYS A 380 4.56 8.01 -21.53
CA CYS A 380 5.43 7.13 -20.80
C CYS A 380 6.73 7.82 -20.42
N CYS A 381 7.43 7.24 -19.45
CA CYS A 381 8.82 7.59 -19.18
C CYS A 381 9.64 6.40 -18.72
N ILE A 382 10.93 6.46 -19.01
CA ILE A 382 11.93 5.59 -18.41
C ILE A 382 12.52 6.31 -17.22
N PHE A 383 12.45 5.68 -16.05
CA PHE A 383 12.98 6.25 -14.82
C PHE A 383 13.78 5.23 -14.02
N VAL A 384 14.63 5.77 -13.14
CA VAL A 384 15.34 5.06 -12.07
C VAL A 384 15.17 5.85 -10.79
N SER A 385 15.42 5.18 -9.66
CA SER A 385 15.42 5.83 -8.36
C SER A 385 16.48 5.24 -7.45
N ASP A 386 17.31 6.10 -6.87
CA ASP A 386 18.51 5.72 -6.12
C ASP A 386 18.36 5.79 -4.59
N ASP A 387 17.22 6.24 -4.04
CA ASP A 387 16.99 6.36 -2.60
C ASP A 387 15.92 5.38 -2.06
N ALA A 388 16.40 4.23 -1.60
CA ALA A 388 15.56 3.24 -0.95
C ALA A 388 15.10 3.62 0.47
N SER A 389 15.66 4.69 1.06
CA SER A 389 15.50 4.99 2.49
C SER A 389 14.18 5.69 2.81
N ARG A 390 13.47 6.22 1.82
CA ARG A 390 12.29 7.07 1.97
C ARG A 390 11.17 6.68 1.02
N VAL A 391 9.99 7.25 1.25
CA VAL A 391 8.92 7.25 0.26
C VAL A 391 9.37 8.14 -0.89
N GLU A 392 9.36 7.61 -2.10
CA GLU A 392 9.72 8.34 -3.32
C GLU A 392 8.47 8.71 -4.10
N GLU A 393 8.54 9.77 -4.90
CA GLU A 393 7.41 10.28 -5.70
C GLU A 393 7.80 10.44 -7.17
N LEU A 394 7.03 9.84 -8.08
CA LEU A 394 7.03 10.23 -9.49
C LEU A 394 5.83 11.13 -9.71
N VAL A 395 6.05 12.35 -10.22
CA VAL A 395 4.95 13.30 -10.47
C VAL A 395 4.88 13.63 -11.94
N LEU A 396 3.78 13.24 -12.58
CA LEU A 396 3.44 13.76 -13.89
C LEU A 396 2.69 15.07 -13.71
N ARG A 397 3.10 16.07 -14.45
CA ARG A 397 2.42 17.35 -14.60
C ARG A 397 2.11 17.56 -16.08
N ALA A 398 0.86 17.88 -16.38
CA ALA A 398 0.45 18.29 -17.72
C ALA A 398 -0.08 19.72 -17.71
N VAL A 399 0.35 20.47 -18.72
CA VAL A 399 0.12 21.89 -18.85
C VAL A 399 -0.33 22.18 -20.27
N SER A 400 -1.43 22.92 -20.41
CA SER A 400 -1.94 23.39 -21.69
C SER A 400 -1.51 24.83 -21.98
N GLY A 401 -1.19 25.10 -23.24
CA GLY A 401 -0.71 26.40 -23.71
C GLY A 401 -1.37 26.82 -25.02
N LEU A 402 -1.22 28.12 -25.31
CA LEU A 402 -1.59 28.77 -26.56
C LEU A 402 -0.29 29.29 -27.19
N SER A 403 0.18 28.67 -28.27
CA SER A 403 1.44 29.03 -28.95
C SER A 403 1.47 30.50 -29.39
N ASN A 404 0.29 31.06 -29.71
CA ASN A 404 0.12 32.37 -30.32
C ASN A 404 -0.06 33.54 -29.33
N PHE A 405 -0.30 33.28 -28.03
CA PHE A 405 -0.50 34.33 -27.03
C PHE A 405 0.70 34.48 -26.11
N LYS A 406 1.67 35.31 -26.52
CA LYS A 406 2.77 35.77 -25.66
C LYS A 406 2.20 36.59 -24.49
N GLY A 407 1.90 35.95 -23.36
CA GLY A 407 1.50 36.63 -22.12
C GLY A 407 0.52 35.88 -21.22
N ARG A 408 -0.14 34.82 -21.68
CA ARG A 408 -0.91 33.92 -20.78
C ARG A 408 0.03 32.86 -20.22
N ASN A 409 0.05 32.72 -18.89
CA ASN A 409 0.78 31.64 -18.26
C ASN A 409 0.15 30.29 -18.66
N PRO A 410 0.95 29.28 -19.02
CA PRO A 410 0.48 27.92 -19.25
C PRO A 410 -0.35 27.42 -18.04
N ARG A 411 -1.48 26.76 -18.31
CA ARG A 411 -2.40 26.30 -17.26
C ARG A 411 -2.15 24.83 -16.97
N GLU A 412 -1.73 24.53 -15.74
CA GLU A 412 -1.67 23.16 -15.25
C GLU A 412 -3.09 22.66 -15.02
N PHE A 413 -3.47 21.61 -15.75
CA PHE A 413 -4.79 21.01 -15.64
C PHE A 413 -4.74 19.61 -15.02
N MET A 414 -3.55 19.00 -14.96
CA MET A 414 -3.40 17.66 -14.44
C MET A 414 -2.07 17.48 -13.72
N ARG A 415 -2.16 16.90 -12.53
CA ARG A 415 -1.01 16.54 -11.71
C ARG A 415 -1.28 15.20 -11.06
N VAL A 416 -0.48 14.20 -11.39
CA VAL A 416 -0.63 12.85 -10.87
C VAL A 416 0.62 12.45 -10.13
N ILE A 417 0.45 11.95 -8.91
CA ILE A 417 1.53 11.63 -7.97
C ILE A 417 1.47 10.12 -7.70
N TRP A 418 2.57 9.43 -7.99
CA TRP A 418 2.76 8.03 -7.60
C TRP A 418 3.77 7.96 -6.48
N THR A 419 3.40 7.33 -5.38
CA THR A 419 4.27 7.13 -4.21
C THR A 419 4.79 5.70 -4.19
N PHE A 420 6.10 5.54 -4.00
CA PHE A 420 6.74 4.25 -3.83
C PHE A 420 7.06 4.03 -2.34
N PRO A 421 6.61 2.92 -1.72
CA PRO A 421 6.95 2.65 -0.34
C PRO A 421 8.47 2.47 -0.16
N PRO A 422 9.06 2.91 0.96
CA PRO A 422 10.49 2.74 1.23
C PRO A 422 10.85 1.25 1.24
N GLY A 423 11.99 0.90 0.65
CA GLY A 423 12.33 -0.51 0.41
C GLY A 423 13.61 -0.73 -0.38
N GLU A 424 13.48 -1.42 -1.52
CA GLU A 424 14.57 -1.68 -2.47
C GLU A 424 14.60 -0.55 -3.51
N PRO A 425 15.77 0.06 -3.81
CA PRO A 425 15.85 1.18 -4.76
C PRO A 425 15.67 0.68 -6.19
N VAL A 426 15.08 1.53 -7.04
CA VAL A 426 14.81 1.25 -8.46
C VAL A 426 16.08 1.49 -9.30
N MET A 427 17.08 0.63 -9.11
CA MET A 427 18.41 0.81 -9.73
C MET A 427 18.46 0.48 -11.22
N LYS A 428 17.51 -0.34 -11.69
CA LYS A 428 17.35 -0.68 -13.12
C LYS A 428 16.22 0.15 -13.71
N ASP A 429 16.28 0.33 -15.02
CA ASP A 429 15.26 1.10 -15.75
C ASP A 429 13.88 0.46 -15.62
N HIS A 430 12.91 1.31 -15.29
CA HIS A 430 11.50 0.98 -15.30
C HIS A 430 10.77 1.91 -16.25
N ILE A 431 9.77 1.37 -16.93
CA ILE A 431 8.84 2.13 -17.74
C ILE A 431 7.58 2.39 -16.93
N PHE A 432 7.25 3.66 -16.82
CA PHE A 432 5.94 4.12 -16.40
C PHE A 432 5.13 4.43 -17.67
N ILE A 433 3.90 3.93 -17.75
CA ILE A 433 2.95 4.23 -18.84
C ILE A 433 1.66 4.68 -18.22
N SER A 434 1.04 5.70 -18.83
CA SER A 434 -0.30 6.10 -18.47
C SER A 434 -1.06 6.66 -19.65
N TYR A 435 -2.38 6.51 -19.56
CA TYR A 435 -3.34 6.89 -20.57
C TYR A 435 -4.48 7.68 -19.93
N PHE A 436 -4.86 8.76 -20.63
CA PHE A 436 -6.02 9.58 -20.32
C PHE A 436 -6.97 9.59 -21.51
N SER A 437 -8.23 9.25 -21.25
CA SER A 437 -9.30 9.32 -22.26
C SER A 437 -9.75 10.76 -22.52
N ARG A 438 -10.17 11.07 -23.76
CA ARG A 438 -10.77 12.35 -24.14
C ARG A 438 -12.09 12.65 -23.41
N ASP A 439 -12.81 11.60 -23.00
CA ASP A 439 -14.19 11.65 -22.52
C ASP A 439 -14.29 11.85 -20.99
N GLU A 440 -13.27 12.44 -20.37
CA GLU A 440 -13.21 12.53 -18.91
C GLU A 440 -14.30 13.46 -18.34
N LYS A 441 -15.47 12.86 -18.07
CA LYS A 441 -16.61 13.44 -17.34
C LYS A 441 -16.35 13.59 -15.84
N TYR A 442 -15.15 13.28 -15.34
CA TYR A 442 -14.75 13.50 -13.95
C TYR A 442 -14.36 14.96 -13.69
N ARG A 443 -15.37 15.82 -13.82
CA ARG A 443 -15.43 17.25 -13.47
C ARG A 443 -15.26 17.57 -11.97
N ASN A 444 -14.70 16.67 -11.16
CA ASN A 444 -14.63 16.87 -9.72
C ASN A 444 -13.19 17.18 -9.26
N SER A 445 -12.97 18.49 -9.06
CA SER A 445 -12.07 19.13 -8.09
C SER A 445 -10.79 19.83 -8.59
N TRP A 446 -10.33 19.68 -9.84
CA TRP A 446 -9.12 20.39 -10.29
C TRP A 446 -9.27 20.90 -11.74
N THR A 447 -9.69 22.16 -11.86
CA THR A 447 -9.77 23.01 -13.06
C THR A 447 -10.68 22.56 -14.22
N THR A 448 -11.63 23.43 -14.53
CA THR A 448 -12.67 23.32 -15.57
C THR A 448 -12.17 23.55 -17.01
N ASP A 449 -10.87 23.67 -17.26
CA ASP A 449 -10.38 24.51 -18.37
C ASP A 449 -9.45 23.79 -19.39
N TRP A 450 -9.25 22.46 -19.35
CA TRP A 450 -8.44 21.80 -20.41
C TRP A 450 -9.14 21.75 -21.78
N LEU A 451 -10.48 21.80 -21.79
CA LEU A 451 -11.32 21.86 -23.00
C LEU A 451 -11.60 23.31 -23.46
N ASP A 452 -10.76 24.29 -23.12
CA ASP A 452 -10.80 25.56 -23.87
C ASP A 452 -10.42 25.21 -25.32
N GLN A 453 -11.35 25.40 -26.26
CA GLN A 453 -11.23 25.13 -27.71
C GLN A 453 -10.07 25.88 -28.39
N GLU A 454 -9.23 26.56 -27.62
CA GLU A 454 -8.10 27.37 -28.03
C GLU A 454 -6.75 26.70 -27.72
N CYS A 455 -6.68 25.57 -27.02
CA CYS A 455 -5.40 24.90 -26.72
C CYS A 455 -4.78 24.23 -27.96
N ASP A 456 -3.60 24.68 -28.38
CA ASP A 456 -2.83 24.13 -29.50
C ASP A 456 -1.53 23.44 -29.06
N GLU A 457 -1.12 23.58 -27.80
CA GLU A 457 0.10 22.96 -27.26
C GLU A 457 -0.16 22.21 -25.95
N LEU A 458 0.43 21.02 -25.83
CA LEU A 458 0.44 20.20 -24.61
C LEU A 458 1.89 19.97 -24.14
N GLU A 459 2.21 20.42 -22.94
CA GLU A 459 3.48 20.12 -22.27
C GLU A 459 3.25 19.09 -21.16
N LEU A 460 3.94 17.96 -21.26
CA LEU A 460 4.00 16.93 -20.24
C LEU A 460 5.39 16.98 -19.60
N SER A 461 5.43 17.05 -18.28
CA SER A 461 6.66 17.11 -17.52
C SER A 461 6.60 16.18 -16.32
N PHE A 462 7.63 15.38 -16.16
CA PHE A 462 7.85 14.62 -14.94
C PHE A 462 8.62 15.53 -13.98
N VAL A 463 7.88 16.08 -13.01
CA VAL A 463 8.37 17.10 -12.09
C VAL A 463 8.71 16.49 -10.74
N ARG A 464 9.43 17.27 -9.95
CA ARG A 464 9.79 16.91 -8.58
C ARG A 464 8.54 16.92 -7.70
N GLY A 465 8.40 15.88 -6.89
CA GLY A 465 7.40 15.80 -5.81
C GLY A 465 7.74 16.74 -4.65
N PHE A 466 6.92 16.69 -3.59
CA PHE A 466 7.22 17.41 -2.35
C PHE A 466 8.25 16.64 -1.49
N ALA A 467 8.40 15.33 -1.75
CA ALA A 467 9.51 14.50 -1.26
C ALA A 467 10.75 14.66 -2.18
N LEU A 468 11.95 14.75 -1.59
CA LEU A 468 13.21 15.12 -2.26
C LEU A 468 13.72 14.10 -3.32
N ASP A 469 14.10 14.65 -4.48
CA ASP A 469 15.22 14.40 -5.43
C ASP A 469 15.72 13.01 -5.92
N SER A 470 15.19 11.84 -5.53
CA SER A 470 15.80 10.57 -5.97
C SER A 470 15.32 10.00 -7.32
N VAL A 471 14.09 10.30 -7.74
CA VAL A 471 13.56 9.77 -9.00
C VAL A 471 14.12 10.55 -10.19
N LYS A 472 14.86 9.85 -11.06
CA LYS A 472 15.45 10.41 -12.28
C LYS A 472 14.78 9.84 -13.52
N VAL A 473 14.12 10.72 -14.27
CA VAL A 473 13.61 10.39 -15.61
C VAL A 473 14.71 10.53 -16.65
N LYS A 474 14.91 9.50 -17.47
CA LYS A 474 15.93 9.44 -18.52
C LYS A 474 15.38 9.80 -19.89
N LYS A 475 14.15 9.35 -20.18
CA LYS A 475 13.46 9.55 -21.46
C LYS A 475 11.97 9.65 -21.20
N CYS A 476 11.26 10.41 -22.01
CA CYS A 476 9.80 10.43 -22.03
C CYS A 476 9.27 10.34 -23.46
N GLY A 477 8.03 9.89 -23.59
CA GLY A 477 7.36 9.74 -24.88
C GLY A 477 5.86 9.93 -24.75
N VAL A 478 5.23 10.31 -25.86
CA VAL A 478 3.79 10.60 -25.93
C VAL A 478 3.22 10.20 -27.27
N ARG A 479 1.94 9.82 -27.26
CA ARG A 479 1.13 9.53 -28.44
C ARG A 479 -0.29 10.05 -28.23
N LEU A 480 -0.82 10.73 -29.24
CA LEU A 480 -2.26 10.91 -29.38
C LEU A 480 -2.86 9.59 -29.87
N VAL A 481 -3.79 9.03 -29.11
CA VAL A 481 -4.37 7.72 -29.37
C VAL A 481 -5.65 7.89 -30.17
N TYR A 482 -5.75 7.18 -31.29
CA TYR A 482 -6.93 7.16 -32.16
C TYR A 482 -7.53 5.75 -32.27
N GLU A 483 -8.79 5.64 -32.68
CA GLU A 483 -9.46 4.34 -32.88
C GLU A 483 -8.71 3.45 -33.89
N ARG A 484 -8.21 4.04 -34.98
CA ARG A 484 -7.33 3.37 -35.96
C ARG A 484 -6.06 2.77 -35.36
N ASP A 485 -5.57 3.31 -34.24
CA ASP A 485 -4.41 2.72 -33.56
C ASP A 485 -4.77 1.32 -33.07
N LEU A 486 -6.03 1.04 -32.75
CA LEU A 486 -6.50 -0.29 -32.36
C LEU A 486 -6.69 -1.23 -33.56
N GLU A 487 -6.92 -0.71 -34.75
CA GLU A 487 -7.13 -1.46 -36.02
C GLU A 487 -5.79 -1.89 -36.65
N GLU A 488 -4.79 -0.99 -36.69
CA GLU A 488 -3.39 -1.32 -37.08
C GLU A 488 -2.81 -2.44 -36.19
N MET A 489 -3.43 -2.73 -35.03
CA MET A 489 -3.04 -3.76 -34.08
C MET A 489 -3.62 -5.17 -34.34
N GLU A 490 -4.56 -5.36 -35.26
CA GLU A 490 -5.07 -6.71 -35.62
C GLU A 490 -4.16 -7.39 -36.65
N GLN A 491 -3.66 -6.63 -37.64
CA GLN A 491 -2.81 -7.15 -38.72
C GLN A 491 -1.44 -7.65 -38.22
N ILE A 492 -0.84 -6.98 -37.23
CA ILE A 492 0.47 -7.37 -36.67
C ILE A 492 0.36 -8.67 -35.86
N GLN A 493 -0.76 -8.90 -35.17
CA GLN A 493 -0.96 -10.12 -34.38
C GLN A 493 -1.23 -11.34 -35.28
N GLU A 494 -1.91 -11.15 -36.42
CA GLU A 494 -2.04 -12.15 -37.48
C GLU A 494 -0.69 -12.45 -38.17
N LEU A 495 0.14 -11.44 -38.45
CA LEU A 495 1.48 -11.62 -39.04
C LEU A 495 2.44 -12.39 -38.14
N HIS A 496 2.42 -12.16 -36.82
CA HIS A 496 3.27 -12.91 -35.87
C HIS A 496 2.73 -14.31 -35.54
N SER A 497 1.44 -14.56 -35.71
CA SER A 497 0.86 -15.91 -35.54
C SER A 497 0.95 -16.75 -36.82
N SER A 498 1.00 -16.13 -38.01
CA SER A 498 1.26 -16.83 -39.27
C SER A 498 2.74 -17.19 -39.47
N GLN A 499 3.68 -16.34 -39.04
CA GLN A 499 5.13 -16.65 -39.12
C GLN A 499 5.60 -17.80 -38.21
N CYS A 500 4.83 -18.16 -37.17
CA CYS A 500 5.11 -19.35 -36.36
C CYS A 500 4.59 -20.65 -36.99
N CYS A 501 3.76 -20.58 -38.04
CA CYS A 501 3.16 -21.76 -38.69
C CYS A 501 3.85 -22.16 -40.00
N GLU A 502 4.69 -21.31 -40.61
CA GLU A 502 5.31 -21.60 -41.91
C GLU A 502 6.59 -22.46 -41.85
N ASN A 503 7.04 -22.92 -40.67
CA ASN A 503 8.28 -23.71 -40.54
C ASN A 503 8.08 -25.21 -40.24
N PHE A 504 6.93 -25.80 -40.57
CA PHE A 504 6.72 -27.25 -40.42
C PHE A 504 6.14 -27.98 -41.64
N GLU A 505 6.05 -27.33 -42.80
CA GLU A 505 5.71 -27.99 -44.07
C GLU A 505 6.92 -28.11 -44.97
N ASP A 506 7.90 -28.90 -44.55
CA ASP A 506 8.79 -29.60 -45.48
C ASP A 506 9.44 -30.77 -44.73
N ILE A 507 9.40 -31.96 -45.33
CA ILE A 507 9.84 -33.30 -44.85
C ILE A 507 8.67 -34.23 -44.45
N GLN A 508 7.95 -34.75 -45.45
CA GLN A 508 7.91 -36.19 -45.83
C GLN A 508 6.71 -36.50 -46.74
N GLN A 509 6.99 -36.59 -48.04
CA GLN A 509 6.21 -37.37 -49.00
C GLN A 509 6.54 -38.86 -48.89
N HIS A 510 5.52 -39.69 -49.11
CA HIS A 510 5.47 -41.15 -49.21
C HIS A 510 5.44 -41.89 -47.85
N SER A 511 4.49 -42.79 -47.55
CA SER A 511 3.64 -43.64 -48.38
C SER A 511 2.33 -44.02 -47.67
N ALA A 512 1.26 -44.21 -48.45
CA ALA A 512 -0.01 -44.83 -48.07
C ALA A 512 0.18 -46.29 -47.60
N ASP A 513 -0.58 -46.75 -46.59
CA ASP A 513 -1.87 -47.45 -46.79
C ASP A 513 -2.45 -48.03 -45.49
N ASP A 514 -3.77 -47.89 -45.40
CA ASP A 514 -4.79 -48.82 -44.88
C ASP A 514 -4.96 -49.19 -43.37
N GLY A 515 -6.23 -49.12 -42.93
CA GLY A 515 -6.85 -50.23 -42.17
C GLY A 515 -7.14 -50.13 -40.66
N SER A 516 -8.32 -49.61 -40.31
CA SER A 516 -9.32 -50.24 -39.38
C SER A 516 -9.05 -50.50 -37.87
N ILE A 517 -9.80 -49.74 -37.03
CA ILE A 517 -10.71 -50.13 -35.92
C ILE A 517 -10.36 -51.34 -35.01
N GLY A 518 -10.33 -51.10 -33.68
CA GLY A 518 -10.56 -52.15 -32.67
C GLY A 518 -10.38 -51.75 -31.19
N ASN A 519 -11.48 -51.77 -30.43
CA ASN A 519 -11.59 -51.61 -28.95
C ASN A 519 -10.78 -52.64 -28.14
N GLY A 520 -10.40 -52.28 -26.89
CA GLY A 520 -10.17 -53.28 -25.83
C GLY A 520 -9.30 -52.85 -24.63
N SER A 521 -9.91 -52.76 -23.46
CA SER A 521 -9.25 -52.60 -22.15
C SER A 521 -8.44 -53.83 -21.73
N LEU A 522 -7.35 -53.66 -20.97
CA LEU A 522 -7.15 -54.19 -19.60
C LEU A 522 -5.67 -54.21 -19.17
N ILE A 523 -5.51 -53.79 -17.92
CA ILE A 523 -4.34 -53.94 -17.05
C ILE A 523 -3.89 -55.41 -16.97
N LYS A 524 -2.57 -55.67 -17.08
CA LYS A 524 -1.84 -56.59 -16.19
C LYS A 524 -0.30 -56.54 -16.35
N ARG A 525 0.33 -56.56 -15.18
CA ARG A 525 1.77 -56.70 -14.86
C ARG A 525 2.45 -57.88 -15.58
N LYS A 526 3.76 -57.76 -15.84
CA LYS A 526 4.75 -58.81 -15.56
C LYS A 526 6.19 -58.26 -15.50
N ARG A 527 6.95 -58.87 -14.57
CA ARG A 527 8.40 -58.76 -14.28
C ARG A 527 9.27 -59.40 -15.37
N ASN A 528 10.55 -58.99 -15.43
CA ASN A 528 11.78 -59.82 -15.32
C ASN A 528 13.02 -58.88 -15.40
N ILE A 529 13.90 -58.78 -14.40
CA ILE A 529 15.08 -59.63 -14.01
C ILE A 529 16.29 -59.47 -14.95
N TYR A 530 17.39 -58.92 -14.39
CA TYR A 530 18.84 -59.30 -14.45
C TYR A 530 19.53 -58.40 -13.37
N GLU A 531 20.03 -58.88 -12.21
CA GLU A 531 21.39 -59.43 -11.90
C GLU A 531 22.53 -58.57 -12.49
N GLU A 532 23.57 -58.07 -11.80
CA GLU A 532 24.47 -58.54 -10.72
C GLU A 532 24.94 -57.33 -9.84
N MET A 533 24.97 -57.38 -8.49
CA MET A 533 26.09 -57.72 -7.57
C MET A 533 27.45 -57.03 -7.82
N ASP A 534 27.83 -56.09 -6.93
CA ASP A 534 29.11 -56.19 -6.22
C ASP A 534 29.07 -55.43 -4.87
N GLU A 535 29.83 -55.95 -3.90
CA GLU A 535 29.74 -55.78 -2.45
C GLU A 535 30.62 -54.64 -1.89
N GLY A 536 30.36 -54.27 -0.62
CA GLY A 536 31.41 -53.76 0.28
C GLY A 536 31.09 -52.49 1.08
N PRO A 537 31.60 -52.33 2.32
CA PRO A 537 30.70 -52.23 3.47
C PRO A 537 30.65 -50.88 4.21
N GLN A 538 29.52 -50.65 4.90
CA GLN A 538 29.41 -49.71 6.02
C GLN A 538 30.16 -50.21 7.27
N PRO A 539 30.49 -49.29 8.19
CA PRO A 539 30.38 -49.57 9.62
C PRO A 539 29.33 -48.67 10.30
N LYS A 540 28.45 -49.34 11.04
CA LYS A 540 27.63 -48.76 12.13
C LYS A 540 28.50 -48.50 13.36
N ARG A 541 28.16 -47.46 14.13
CA ARG A 541 28.20 -47.38 15.62
C ARG A 541 27.30 -46.21 16.01
N ILE A 542 26.11 -46.43 16.60
CA ILE A 542 25.81 -46.64 18.03
C ILE A 542 26.46 -45.56 18.91
N LEU A 543 25.72 -44.49 19.23
CA LEU A 543 25.06 -44.24 20.53
C LEU A 543 24.08 -43.06 20.39
#